data_AF-A0A497U8I5-F1
#
_entry.id   AF-A0A497U8I5-F1
#
_cell.length_a   1.000
_cell.length_b   1.000
_cell.length_c   1.000
_cell.angle_alpha   90.00
_cell.angle_beta   90.00
_cell.angle_gamma   90.00
#
_symmetry.space_group_name_H-M   'P 1'
#
loop_
_entity.id
_entity.type
_entity.pdbx_description
1 polymer ?
#
loop_
_entity_poly.entity_id
_entity_poly.type
_entity_poly.pdbx_seq_one_letter_code
_entity_poly.pdbx_strand_id
1 'polypeptide(L)'
;MDRDLQQLIEVNVKGRVFVACSSRGITDLSIIQYYGDVIRQTIEAGLSGDASPLAFNKLLDEQIAWLEAELDRESDAREEQANQVVNDGDSPQKRVRKESGYVPEAKSMPEKLADRRAGMDALLKNECVTLKLITPGQAKKMTRRFLGKDPKVAEEEVVVELRNTLYSQIRQFIRSHEGGPWTSHSAQSDLRMDIAATQSVRAVVTLTQHIFNERDEWLQDNKGGLTGRFFGGRFWTKR
;
A
#
# COMPACT_ATOMS: atom_id res chain seq x y z
N MET A 1 15.78 15.26 26.61
CA MET A 1 14.81 14.30 26.04
C MET A 1 15.45 12.93 26.08
N ASP A 2 14.73 11.90 26.50
CA ASP A 2 15.27 10.54 26.63
C ASP A 2 15.59 9.94 25.25
N ARG A 3 16.63 9.10 25.17
CA ARG A 3 17.11 8.50 23.92
C ARG A 3 16.06 7.54 23.32
N ASP A 4 15.35 6.83 24.20
CA ASP A 4 14.26 5.93 23.83
C ASP A 4 13.06 6.71 23.28
N LEU A 5 12.77 7.89 23.84
CA LEU A 5 11.71 8.78 23.37
C LEU A 5 12.05 9.38 22.00
N GLN A 6 13.30 9.79 21.77
CA GLN A 6 13.74 10.29 20.46
C GLN A 6 13.62 9.22 19.37
N GLN A 7 14.03 7.99 19.66
CA GLN A 7 13.92 6.88 18.72
C GLN A 7 12.44 6.53 18.44
N LEU A 8 11.60 6.59 19.47
CA LEU A 8 10.16 6.38 19.33
C LEU A 8 9.49 7.48 18.48
N ILE A 9 9.88 8.74 18.66
CA ILE A 9 9.43 9.87 17.81
C ILE A 9 9.86 9.62 16.36
N GLU A 10 11.13 9.34 16.13
CA GLU A 10 11.70 9.21 14.79
C GLU A 10 11.00 8.10 13.98
N VAL A 11 10.85 6.91 14.57
CA VAL A 11 10.24 5.75 13.90
C VAL A 11 8.75 6.01 13.60
N ASN A 12 8.01 6.54 14.57
CA ASN A 12 6.57 6.77 14.38
C ASN A 12 6.27 7.90 13.41
N VAL A 13 7.06 8.99 13.43
CA VAL A 13 6.92 10.09 12.47
C VAL A 13 7.24 9.60 11.07
N LYS A 14 8.39 8.95 10.87
CA LYS A 14 8.79 8.41 9.55
C LYS A 14 7.73 7.47 8.99
N GLY A 15 7.26 6.51 9.79
CA GLY A 15 6.27 5.52 9.35
C GLY A 15 4.94 6.16 8.94
N ARG A 16 4.42 7.12 9.71
CA ARG A 16 3.12 7.74 9.42
C ARG A 16 3.18 8.75 8.27
N VAL A 17 4.24 9.54 8.18
CA VAL A 17 4.45 10.44 7.04
C VAL A 17 4.59 9.65 5.75
N PHE A 18 5.38 8.58 5.78
CA PHE A 18 5.53 7.70 4.62
C PHE A 18 4.18 7.14 4.14
N VAL A 19 3.32 6.69 5.06
CA VAL A 19 1.98 6.19 4.73
C VAL A 19 1.09 7.29 4.15
N ALA A 20 1.02 8.47 4.79
CA ALA A 20 0.17 9.57 4.36
C ALA A 20 0.55 10.11 2.97
N CYS A 21 1.85 10.17 2.66
CA CYS A 21 2.36 10.53 1.34
C CYS A 21 2.11 9.41 0.31
N SER A 22 2.45 8.17 0.65
CA SER A 22 2.34 7.03 -0.27
C SER A 22 0.88 6.73 -0.65
N SER A 23 -0.07 6.94 0.26
CA SER A 23 -1.50 6.76 -0.02
C SER A 23 -2.04 7.74 -1.06
N ARG A 24 -1.32 8.85 -1.31
CA ARG A 24 -1.65 9.89 -2.30
C ARG A 24 -0.71 9.85 -3.52
N GLY A 25 0.00 8.74 -3.71
CA GLY A 25 0.90 8.55 -4.86
C GLY A 25 2.23 9.30 -4.75
N ILE A 26 2.53 9.96 -3.63
CA ILE A 26 3.80 10.63 -3.40
C ILE A 26 4.83 9.59 -2.99
N THR A 27 5.77 9.32 -3.91
CA THR A 27 6.84 8.32 -3.72
C THR A 27 8.23 8.96 -3.69
N ASP A 28 8.33 10.28 -3.90
CA ASP A 28 9.58 11.01 -3.83
C ASP A 28 10.08 11.07 -2.37
N LEU A 29 11.23 10.45 -2.13
CA LEU A 29 11.83 10.37 -0.81
C LEU A 29 12.23 11.73 -0.25
N SER A 30 12.55 12.71 -1.10
CA SER A 30 12.90 14.07 -0.66
C SER A 30 11.68 14.79 -0.07
N ILE A 31 10.50 14.60 -0.67
CA ILE A 31 9.23 15.18 -0.20
C ILE A 31 8.80 14.49 1.10
N ILE A 32 8.89 13.16 1.15
CA ILE A 32 8.59 12.38 2.35
C ILE A 32 9.50 12.80 3.51
N GLN A 33 10.79 13.00 3.23
CA GLN A 33 11.76 13.42 4.24
C GLN A 33 11.52 14.85 4.71
N TYR A 34 11.17 15.77 3.81
CA TYR A 34 10.78 17.13 4.16
C TYR A 34 9.61 17.15 5.16
N TYR A 35 8.49 16.47 4.85
CA TYR A 35 7.36 16.41 5.78
C TYR A 35 7.71 15.67 7.07
N GLY A 36 8.57 14.65 7.00
CA GLY A 36 9.09 13.94 8.16
C GLY A 36 9.85 14.87 9.11
N ASP A 37 10.74 15.70 8.58
CA ASP A 37 11.52 16.66 9.37
C ASP A 37 10.64 17.77 9.95
N VAL A 38 9.68 18.30 9.19
CA VAL A 38 8.72 19.32 9.66
C VAL A 38 7.90 18.79 10.83
N ILE A 39 7.29 17.61 10.69
CA ILE A 39 6.46 17.03 11.75
C ILE A 39 7.30 16.66 12.97
N ARG A 40 8.53 16.13 12.77
CA ARG A 40 9.44 15.83 13.87
C ARG A 40 9.75 17.09 14.69
N GLN A 41 10.13 18.19 14.02
CA GLN A 41 10.45 19.45 14.70
C GLN A 41 9.25 20.00 15.48
N THR A 42 8.05 19.95 14.91
CA THR A 42 6.83 20.42 15.58
C THR A 42 6.50 19.57 16.82
N ILE A 43 6.65 18.25 16.75
CA ILE A 43 6.44 17.36 17.89
C ILE A 43 7.50 17.59 18.96
N GLU A 44 8.77 17.70 18.59
CA GLU A 44 9.87 17.97 19.53
C GLU A 44 9.66 19.30 20.26
N ALA A 45 9.17 20.33 19.57
CA ALA A 45 8.81 21.61 20.17
C ALA A 45 7.57 21.51 21.09
N GLY A 46 6.54 20.75 20.69
CA GLY A 46 5.30 20.56 21.46
C GLY A 46 5.46 19.73 22.73
N LEU A 47 6.44 18.81 22.75
CA LEU A 47 6.75 17.96 23.91
C LEU A 47 7.62 18.65 24.98
N SER A 48 8.02 19.90 24.76
CA SER A 48 8.87 20.66 25.69
C SER A 48 8.24 20.88 27.08
N GLY A 49 6.92 20.71 27.23
CA GLY A 49 6.18 20.82 28.50
C GLY A 49 5.69 19.51 29.13
N ASP A 50 5.32 18.51 28.32
CA ASP A 50 4.89 17.17 28.76
C ASP A 50 5.43 16.12 27.78
N ALA A 51 6.42 15.36 28.23
CA ALA A 51 7.10 14.33 27.44
C ALA A 51 6.41 12.95 27.55
N SER A 52 5.17 12.88 28.03
CA SER A 52 4.45 11.63 28.16
C SER A 52 4.17 10.98 26.80
N PRO A 53 4.17 9.64 26.70
CA PRO A 53 3.78 8.94 25.48
C PRO A 53 2.37 9.30 24.99
N LEU A 54 1.47 9.67 25.91
CA LEU A 54 0.12 10.11 25.57
C LEU A 54 0.12 11.47 24.86
N ALA A 55 0.88 12.45 25.39
CA ALA A 55 1.05 13.76 24.76
C ALA A 55 1.70 13.62 23.37
N PHE A 56 2.69 12.74 23.24
CA PHE A 56 3.31 12.42 21.96
C PHE A 56 2.31 11.85 20.95
N ASN A 57 1.56 10.82 21.30
CA ASN A 57 0.60 10.21 20.37
C ASN A 57 -0.47 11.20 19.92
N LYS A 58 -0.95 12.05 20.83
CA LYS A 58 -1.92 13.09 20.51
C LYS A 58 -1.35 14.12 19.51
N LEU A 59 -0.16 14.65 19.77
CA LEU A 59 0.51 15.58 18.86
C LEU A 59 0.79 14.93 17.51
N LEU A 60 1.23 13.67 17.49
CA LEU A 60 1.47 12.93 16.26
C LEU A 60 0.18 12.75 15.45
N ASP A 61 -0.93 12.38 16.08
CA ASP A 61 -2.23 12.24 15.40
C ASP A 61 -2.68 13.58 14.80
N GLU A 62 -2.51 14.69 15.53
CA GLU A 62 -2.83 16.06 15.05
C GLU A 62 -1.96 16.46 13.84
N GLN A 63 -0.65 16.21 13.90
CA GLN A 63 0.26 16.55 12.80
C GLN A 63 0.02 15.70 11.56
N ILE A 64 -0.34 14.43 11.72
CA ILE A 64 -0.67 13.56 10.60
C ILE A 64 -2.01 13.96 9.97
N ALA A 65 -3.01 14.32 10.78
CA ALA A 65 -4.27 14.84 10.24
C ALA A 65 -4.06 16.15 9.45
N TRP A 66 -3.18 17.04 9.93
CA TRP A 66 -2.78 18.23 9.18
C TRP A 66 -2.12 17.87 7.84
N LEU A 67 -1.15 16.94 7.84
CA LEU A 67 -0.47 16.50 6.63
C LEU A 67 -1.46 15.92 5.62
N GLU A 68 -2.36 15.03 6.06
CA GLU A 68 -3.39 14.45 5.20
C GLU A 68 -4.24 15.53 4.53
N ALA A 69 -4.69 16.54 5.28
CA ALA A 69 -5.48 17.65 4.77
C ALA A 69 -4.68 18.60 3.85
N GLU A 70 -3.37 18.75 4.06
CA GLU A 70 -2.48 19.53 3.17
C GLU A 70 -2.32 18.82 1.83
N LEU A 71 -2.05 17.51 1.86
CA LEU A 71 -1.85 16.72 0.66
C LEU A 71 -3.13 16.54 -0.15
N ASP A 72 -4.30 16.47 0.50
CA ASP A 72 -5.59 16.47 -0.18
C ASP A 72 -5.83 17.79 -0.94
N ARG A 73 -5.49 18.94 -0.33
CA ARG A 73 -5.55 20.25 -1.01
C ARG A 73 -4.64 20.35 -2.24
N GLU A 74 -3.42 19.82 -2.16
CA GLU A 74 -2.50 19.80 -3.30
C GLU A 74 -2.96 18.86 -4.42
N SER A 75 -3.59 17.73 -4.06
CA SER A 75 -4.16 16.78 -5.01
C SER A 75 -5.30 17.42 -5.80
N ASP A 76 -6.24 18.07 -5.10
CA ASP A 76 -7.39 18.74 -5.72
C ASP A 76 -6.93 19.86 -6.69
N ALA A 77 -5.91 20.64 -6.30
CA ALA A 77 -5.34 21.69 -7.14
C ALA A 77 -4.61 21.15 -8.40
N ARG A 78 -4.03 19.95 -8.33
CA ARG A 78 -3.40 19.28 -9.48
C ARG A 78 -4.42 18.71 -10.45
N GLU A 79 -5.53 18.16 -9.96
CA GLU A 79 -6.61 17.64 -10.81
C GLU A 79 -7.29 18.76 -11.62
N GLU A 80 -7.43 19.96 -11.05
CA GLU A 80 -7.96 21.14 -11.76
C GLU A 80 -7.05 21.62 -12.90
N GLN A 81 -5.71 21.52 -12.74
CA GLN A 81 -4.75 21.90 -13.78
C GLN A 81 -4.62 20.83 -14.89
N ALA A 82 -4.65 19.55 -14.54
CA ALA A 82 -4.53 18.45 -15.52
C ALA A 82 -5.72 18.40 -16.50
N ASN A 83 -6.92 18.76 -16.05
CA ASN A 83 -8.11 18.79 -16.89
C ASN A 83 -8.13 19.93 -17.94
N GLN A 84 -7.22 20.91 -17.86
CA GLN A 84 -7.11 21.98 -18.87
C GLN A 84 -6.22 21.63 -20.07
N VAL A 85 -5.39 20.57 -20.00
CA VAL A 85 -4.30 20.32 -20.99
C VAL A 85 -4.67 19.29 -22.09
N VAL A 86 -5.81 18.60 -22.00
CA VAL A 86 -6.12 17.43 -22.86
C VAL A 86 -6.75 17.79 -24.22
N ASN A 87 -6.86 19.07 -24.60
CA ASN A 87 -7.64 19.49 -25.78
C ASN A 87 -6.86 19.82 -27.07
N ASP A 88 -5.55 19.61 -27.16
CA ASP A 88 -4.82 19.87 -28.40
C ASP A 88 -3.77 18.80 -28.74
N GLY A 89 -3.90 18.16 -29.91
CA GLY A 89 -2.80 17.39 -30.51
C GLY A 89 -3.22 16.36 -31.56
N ASP A 90 -3.49 16.81 -32.79
CA ASP A 90 -3.70 15.99 -33.99
C ASP A 90 -2.42 15.98 -34.89
N SER A 91 -2.20 14.82 -35.56
CA SER A 91 -1.45 14.59 -36.83
C SER A 91 0.11 14.59 -36.87
N PRO A 92 0.79 14.09 -37.94
CA PRO A 92 0.49 12.98 -38.87
C PRO A 92 1.69 12.01 -39.15
N GLN A 93 1.40 10.91 -39.85
CA GLN A 93 2.27 9.79 -40.22
C GLN A 93 3.37 10.12 -41.25
N LYS A 94 4.58 9.52 -41.11
CA LYS A 94 5.62 9.52 -42.16
C LYS A 94 6.15 8.10 -42.42
N ARG A 95 6.05 7.65 -43.67
CA ARG A 95 6.51 6.35 -44.20
C ARG A 95 8.04 6.35 -44.41
N VAL A 96 8.70 5.24 -44.08
CA VAL A 96 10.07 4.90 -44.55
C VAL A 96 10.12 3.43 -45.00
N ARG A 97 10.92 3.18 -46.04
CA ARG A 97 11.00 1.99 -46.91
C ARG A 97 11.65 0.75 -46.25
N LYS A 98 11.32 -0.43 -46.78
CA LYS A 98 11.73 -1.79 -46.36
C LYS A 98 13.18 -2.14 -46.74
N GLU A 99 13.88 -2.83 -45.84
CA GLU A 99 14.97 -3.76 -46.16
C GLU A 99 14.78 -5.09 -45.41
N SER A 100 15.25 -6.16 -46.07
CA SER A 100 14.88 -7.56 -45.89
C SER A 100 15.69 -8.27 -44.81
N GLY A 101 14.98 -8.75 -43.78
CA GLY A 101 15.42 -9.78 -42.82
C GLY A 101 14.19 -10.26 -42.05
N TYR A 102 14.14 -11.51 -41.58
CA TYR A 102 13.08 -11.93 -40.65
C TYR A 102 13.25 -11.15 -39.34
N VAL A 103 12.51 -10.06 -39.21
CA VAL A 103 12.33 -9.31 -37.98
C VAL A 103 11.05 -9.90 -37.36
N PRO A 104 11.11 -10.54 -36.17
CA PRO A 104 9.89 -10.91 -35.46
C PRO A 104 8.99 -9.68 -35.42
N GLU A 105 7.78 -9.81 -35.95
CA GLU A 105 6.87 -8.68 -36.14
C GLU A 105 6.79 -7.92 -34.81
N ALA A 106 7.34 -6.72 -34.79
CA ALA A 106 7.48 -5.96 -33.57
C ALA A 106 6.06 -5.67 -33.09
N LYS A 107 5.60 -6.42 -32.08
CA LYS A 107 4.25 -6.34 -31.54
C LYS A 107 3.85 -4.88 -31.43
N SER A 108 2.72 -4.55 -32.05
CA SER A 108 2.21 -3.19 -32.04
C SER A 108 2.05 -2.72 -30.58
N MET A 109 2.20 -1.42 -30.32
CA MET A 109 1.98 -0.89 -28.97
C MET A 109 0.63 -1.34 -28.38
N PRO A 110 -0.49 -1.35 -29.12
CA PRO A 110 -1.76 -1.92 -28.65
C PRO A 110 -1.67 -3.39 -28.19
N GLU A 111 -0.92 -4.21 -28.90
CA GLU A 111 -0.74 -5.64 -28.61
C GLU A 111 0.13 -5.87 -27.36
N LYS A 112 1.19 -5.06 -27.18
CA LYS A 112 1.99 -5.05 -25.94
C LYS A 112 1.16 -4.59 -24.73
N LEU A 113 0.28 -3.61 -24.92
CA LEU A 113 -0.63 -3.14 -23.86
C LEU A 113 -1.68 -4.21 -23.52
N ALA A 114 -2.17 -4.96 -24.52
CA ALA A 114 -3.08 -6.09 -24.32
C ALA A 114 -2.41 -7.23 -23.54
N ASP A 115 -1.16 -7.60 -23.87
CA ASP A 115 -0.41 -8.63 -23.15
C ASP A 115 -0.15 -8.25 -21.69
N ARG A 116 0.23 -6.99 -21.42
CA ARG A 116 0.41 -6.49 -20.03
C ARG A 116 -0.89 -6.55 -19.24
N ARG A 117 -2.01 -6.15 -19.86
CA ARG A 117 -3.36 -6.24 -19.26
C ARG A 117 -3.75 -7.70 -18.99
N ALA A 118 -3.44 -8.62 -19.89
CA ALA A 118 -3.70 -10.05 -19.69
C ALA A 118 -2.90 -10.63 -18.52
N GLY A 119 -1.63 -10.23 -18.37
CA GLY A 119 -0.80 -10.63 -17.24
C GLY A 119 -1.35 -10.16 -15.89
N MET A 120 -1.75 -8.89 -15.81
CA MET A 120 -2.38 -8.35 -14.59
C MET A 120 -3.74 -8.99 -14.29
N ASP A 121 -4.57 -9.23 -15.32
CA ASP A 121 -5.88 -9.88 -15.18
C ASP A 121 -5.75 -11.32 -14.63
N ALA A 122 -4.73 -12.06 -15.08
CA ALA A 122 -4.43 -13.39 -14.56
C ALA A 122 -4.03 -13.36 -13.08
N LEU A 123 -3.17 -12.41 -12.68
CA LEU A 123 -2.77 -12.22 -11.28
C LEU A 123 -3.97 -11.87 -10.39
N LEU A 124 -4.86 -11.00 -10.86
CA LEU A 124 -6.05 -10.58 -10.12
C LEU A 124 -7.05 -11.73 -9.93
N LYS A 125 -7.38 -12.44 -11.01
CA LYS A 125 -8.41 -13.49 -10.98
C LYS A 125 -7.94 -14.77 -10.27
N ASN A 126 -6.65 -15.05 -10.30
CA ASN A 126 -6.08 -16.26 -9.70
C ASN A 126 -5.41 -15.92 -8.37
N GLU A 127 -4.19 -15.36 -8.40
CA GLU A 127 -3.34 -15.27 -7.21
C GLU A 127 -3.92 -14.34 -6.14
N CYS A 128 -4.42 -13.15 -6.50
CA CYS A 128 -5.00 -12.23 -5.53
C CYS A 128 -6.29 -12.77 -4.90
N VAL A 129 -7.08 -13.54 -5.65
CA VAL A 129 -8.28 -14.22 -5.15
C VAL A 129 -7.90 -15.40 -4.26
N THR A 130 -6.94 -16.22 -4.66
CA THR A 130 -6.45 -17.37 -3.87
C THR A 130 -5.85 -16.92 -2.55
N LEU A 131 -5.07 -15.83 -2.56
CA LEU A 131 -4.54 -15.18 -1.35
C LEU A 131 -5.61 -14.40 -0.59
N LYS A 132 -6.87 -14.41 -1.02
CA LYS A 132 -7.99 -13.70 -0.38
C LYS A 132 -7.73 -12.20 -0.17
N LEU A 133 -6.87 -11.59 -1.00
CA LEU A 133 -6.68 -10.14 -1.04
C LEU A 133 -7.93 -9.47 -1.61
N ILE A 134 -8.60 -10.12 -2.56
CA ILE A 134 -9.85 -9.64 -3.15
C ILE A 134 -10.79 -10.80 -3.41
N THR A 135 -12.09 -10.50 -3.50
CA THR A 135 -13.09 -11.47 -3.92
C THR A 135 -13.09 -11.65 -5.45
N PRO A 136 -13.60 -12.78 -5.99
CA PRO A 136 -13.75 -12.96 -7.43
C PRO A 136 -14.62 -11.86 -8.09
N GLY A 137 -15.60 -11.34 -7.36
CA GLY A 137 -16.44 -10.23 -7.81
C GLY A 137 -15.65 -8.92 -7.92
N GLN A 138 -14.82 -8.61 -6.92
CA GLN A 138 -13.92 -7.46 -6.95
C GLN A 138 -12.89 -7.57 -8.07
N ALA A 139 -12.28 -8.74 -8.28
CA ALA A 139 -11.35 -8.97 -9.39
C ALA A 139 -11.99 -8.64 -10.75
N LYS A 140 -13.22 -9.14 -11.00
CA LYS A 140 -13.97 -8.81 -12.22
C LYS A 140 -14.28 -7.31 -12.35
N LYS A 141 -14.64 -6.64 -11.25
CA LYS A 141 -14.91 -5.19 -11.23
C LYS A 141 -13.64 -4.39 -11.51
N MET A 142 -12.51 -4.77 -10.92
CA MET A 142 -11.19 -4.20 -11.13
C MET A 142 -10.82 -4.29 -12.62
N THR A 143 -10.78 -5.49 -13.22
CA THR A 143 -10.45 -5.65 -14.65
C THR A 143 -11.30 -4.76 -15.56
N ARG A 144 -12.61 -4.62 -15.28
CA ARG A 144 -13.51 -3.77 -16.06
C ARG A 144 -13.19 -2.28 -15.94
N ARG A 145 -12.80 -1.80 -14.76
CA ARG A 145 -12.43 -0.39 -14.52
C ARG A 145 -11.19 0.05 -15.30
N PHE A 146 -10.36 -0.89 -15.74
CA PHE A 146 -9.10 -0.60 -16.45
C PHE A 146 -9.26 -0.56 -17.97
N LEU A 147 -10.44 -0.91 -18.50
CA LEU A 147 -10.71 -0.79 -19.92
C LEU A 147 -10.65 0.70 -20.33
N GLY A 148 -9.72 1.03 -21.22
CA GLY A 148 -9.52 2.40 -21.70
C GLY A 148 -8.51 3.23 -20.89
N LYS A 149 -8.05 2.77 -19.71
CA LYS A 149 -7.00 3.44 -18.94
C LYS A 149 -5.60 3.05 -19.43
N ASP A 150 -4.62 3.93 -19.21
CA ASP A 150 -3.22 3.57 -19.37
C ASP A 150 -2.88 2.38 -18.43
N PRO A 151 -2.19 1.32 -18.89
CA PRO A 151 -1.91 0.16 -18.06
C PRO A 151 -1.08 0.44 -16.83
N LYS A 152 -0.20 1.45 -16.84
CA LYS A 152 0.62 1.79 -15.69
C LYS A 152 -0.24 2.43 -14.60
N VAL A 153 -1.08 3.40 -14.97
CA VAL A 153 -2.03 4.05 -14.05
C VAL A 153 -3.02 3.03 -13.48
N ALA A 154 -3.54 2.14 -14.33
CA ALA A 154 -4.41 1.07 -13.88
C ALA A 154 -3.72 0.13 -12.88
N GLU A 155 -2.45 -0.22 -13.12
CA GLU A 155 -1.68 -1.06 -12.20
C GLU A 155 -1.43 -0.36 -10.86
N GLU A 156 -1.11 0.93 -10.87
CA GLU A 156 -0.92 1.73 -9.66
C GLU A 156 -2.20 1.77 -8.80
N GLU A 157 -3.37 2.02 -9.40
CA GLU A 157 -4.66 1.97 -8.70
C GLU A 157 -4.95 0.60 -8.08
N VAL A 158 -4.68 -0.49 -8.83
CA VAL A 158 -4.82 -1.86 -8.32
C VAL A 158 -3.92 -2.08 -7.11
N VAL A 159 -2.65 -1.70 -7.23
CA VAL A 159 -1.65 -1.89 -6.19
C VAL A 159 -2.09 -1.21 -4.91
N VAL A 160 -2.60 0.03 -4.97
CA VAL A 160 -3.13 0.74 -3.80
C VAL A 160 -4.28 -0.03 -3.15
N GLU A 161 -5.27 -0.48 -3.92
CA GLU A 161 -6.40 -1.25 -3.37
C GLU A 161 -5.93 -2.58 -2.71
N LEU A 162 -4.99 -3.29 -3.34
CA LEU A 162 -4.46 -4.55 -2.80
C LEU A 162 -3.63 -4.32 -1.53
N ARG A 163 -2.76 -3.31 -1.51
CA ARG A 163 -1.98 -2.93 -0.31
C ARG A 163 -2.88 -2.57 0.85
N ASN A 164 -3.92 -1.76 0.62
CA ASN A 164 -4.87 -1.37 1.67
C ASN A 164 -5.61 -2.58 2.24
N THR A 165 -5.96 -3.54 1.38
CA THR A 165 -6.62 -4.77 1.83
C THR A 165 -5.67 -5.65 2.65
N LEU A 166 -4.44 -5.86 2.16
CA LEU A 166 -3.41 -6.60 2.89
C LEU A 166 -3.11 -5.96 4.26
N TYR A 167 -2.91 -4.64 4.28
CA TYR A 167 -2.68 -3.87 5.50
C TYR A 167 -3.82 -4.05 6.52
N SER A 168 -5.07 -4.00 6.05
CA SER A 168 -6.25 -4.18 6.90
C SER A 168 -6.29 -5.58 7.50
N GLN A 169 -6.01 -6.61 6.70
CA GLN A 169 -5.97 -8.01 7.16
C GLN A 169 -4.86 -8.22 8.20
N ILE A 170 -3.68 -7.68 7.95
CA ILE A 170 -2.53 -7.79 8.87
C ILE A 170 -2.78 -7.03 10.17
N ARG A 171 -3.32 -5.82 10.09
CA ARG A 171 -3.69 -5.03 11.28
C ARG A 171 -4.71 -5.76 12.14
N GLN A 172 -5.72 -6.38 11.52
CA GLN A 172 -6.71 -7.20 12.23
C GLN A 172 -6.03 -8.41 12.89
N PHE A 173 -5.16 -9.11 12.16
CA PHE A 173 -4.44 -10.27 12.69
C PHE A 173 -3.57 -9.92 13.90
N ILE A 174 -2.74 -8.88 13.80
CA ILE A 174 -1.87 -8.36 14.87
C ILE A 174 -2.68 -8.07 16.13
N ARG A 175 -3.85 -7.41 15.99
CA ARG A 175 -4.74 -7.10 17.12
C ARG A 175 -5.31 -8.35 17.77
N SER A 176 -5.69 -9.35 16.99
CA SER A 176 -6.31 -10.58 17.48
C SER A 176 -5.31 -11.57 18.09
N HIS A 177 -4.01 -11.44 17.81
CA HIS A 177 -2.98 -12.42 18.20
C HIS A 177 -1.79 -11.77 18.93
N GLU A 178 -2.02 -10.64 19.62
CA GLU A 178 -1.00 -9.95 20.43
C GLU A 178 0.32 -9.68 19.67
N GLY A 179 0.22 -9.31 18.39
CA GLY A 179 1.38 -9.09 17.52
C GLY A 179 1.69 -10.25 16.57
N GLY A 180 1.35 -11.48 16.93
CA GLY A 180 1.64 -12.67 16.12
C GLY A 180 3.15 -12.85 15.90
N PRO A 181 3.62 -13.19 14.68
CA PRO A 181 5.05 -13.24 14.39
C PRO A 181 5.74 -11.86 14.48
N TRP A 182 4.98 -10.78 14.39
CA TRP A 182 5.48 -9.39 14.41
C TRP A 182 5.18 -8.73 15.76
N THR A 183 5.69 -9.29 16.86
CA THR A 183 5.42 -8.80 18.23
C THR A 183 6.04 -7.43 18.52
N SER A 184 7.16 -7.10 17.89
CA SER A 184 7.87 -5.83 18.12
C SER A 184 7.32 -4.70 17.27
N HIS A 185 7.35 -3.46 17.81
CA HIS A 185 6.92 -2.26 17.07
C HIS A 185 7.77 -2.02 15.82
N SER A 186 9.07 -2.35 15.87
CA SER A 186 9.97 -2.28 14.70
C SER A 186 9.54 -3.26 13.62
N ALA A 187 9.32 -4.54 13.93
CA ALA A 187 8.88 -5.51 12.93
C ALA A 187 7.54 -5.15 12.31
N GLN A 188 6.61 -4.59 13.11
CA GLN A 188 5.36 -4.07 12.57
C GLN A 188 5.59 -2.85 11.68
N SER A 189 6.52 -1.96 12.00
CA SER A 189 6.86 -0.80 11.16
C SER A 189 7.47 -1.26 9.83
N ASP A 190 8.42 -2.19 9.87
CA ASP A 190 9.08 -2.75 8.69
C ASP A 190 8.04 -3.40 7.77
N LEU A 191 7.12 -4.19 8.32
CA LEU A 191 6.02 -4.80 7.57
C LEU A 191 5.14 -3.74 6.85
N ARG A 192 4.89 -2.60 7.50
CA ARG A 192 4.12 -1.51 6.89
C ARG A 192 4.91 -0.84 5.77
N MET A 193 6.21 -0.62 5.97
CA MET A 193 7.11 -0.06 4.96
C MET A 193 7.22 -0.97 3.74
N ASP A 194 7.40 -2.27 3.96
CA ASP A 194 7.48 -3.28 2.90
C ASP A 194 6.20 -3.31 2.06
N ILE A 195 5.03 -3.31 2.71
CA ILE A 195 3.75 -3.26 2.01
C ILE A 195 3.65 -1.98 1.17
N ALA A 196 3.99 -0.81 1.71
CA ALA A 196 3.90 0.45 0.99
C ALA A 196 5.01 0.66 -0.06
N ALA A 197 6.10 -0.11 -0.04
CA ALA A 197 7.12 -0.09 -1.08
C ALA A 197 6.74 -0.88 -2.35
N THR A 198 5.72 -1.74 -2.32
CA THR A 198 5.39 -2.68 -3.43
C THR A 198 4.80 -2.03 -4.70
N GLN A 199 5.59 -1.66 -5.70
CA GLN A 199 5.09 -0.86 -6.85
C GLN A 199 4.31 -1.63 -7.94
N SER A 200 4.14 -2.95 -7.83
CA SER A 200 3.45 -3.76 -8.86
C SER A 200 2.56 -4.83 -8.22
N VAL A 201 1.56 -5.31 -8.97
CA VAL A 201 0.64 -6.36 -8.49
C VAL A 201 1.40 -7.63 -8.13
N ARG A 202 2.41 -7.98 -8.93
CA ARG A 202 3.27 -9.14 -8.66
C ARG A 202 4.07 -8.98 -7.36
N ALA A 203 4.58 -7.79 -7.09
CA ALA A 203 5.30 -7.53 -5.84
C ALA A 203 4.38 -7.67 -4.63
N VAL A 204 3.15 -7.14 -4.70
CA VAL A 204 2.15 -7.30 -3.63
C VAL A 204 1.84 -8.78 -3.39
N VAL A 205 1.61 -9.55 -4.45
CA VAL A 205 1.32 -10.99 -4.37
C VAL A 205 2.47 -11.77 -3.73
N THR A 206 3.71 -11.50 -4.17
CA THR A 206 4.92 -12.18 -3.65
C THR A 206 5.14 -11.87 -2.17
N LEU A 207 4.97 -10.60 -1.79
CA LEU A 207 5.07 -10.18 -0.39
C LEU A 207 3.96 -10.81 0.45
N THR A 208 2.72 -10.83 -0.06
CA THR A 208 1.58 -11.45 0.64
C THR A 208 1.83 -12.93 0.90
N GLN A 209 2.39 -13.66 -0.07
CA GLN A 209 2.75 -15.07 0.10
C GLN A 209 3.77 -15.25 1.24
N HIS A 210 4.84 -14.46 1.27
CA HIS A 210 5.82 -14.50 2.36
C HIS A 210 5.18 -14.22 3.73
N ILE A 211 4.42 -13.14 3.83
CA ILE A 211 3.74 -12.72 5.05
C ILE A 211 2.77 -13.82 5.54
N PHE A 212 2.03 -14.44 4.62
CA PHE A 212 1.05 -15.47 4.99
C PHE A 212 1.72 -16.79 5.37
N ASN A 213 2.83 -17.14 4.73
CA ASN A 213 3.62 -18.29 5.14
C ASN A 213 4.18 -18.09 6.57
N GLU A 214 4.79 -16.93 6.85
CA GLU A 214 5.29 -16.60 8.19
C GLU A 214 4.17 -16.63 9.24
N ARG A 215 3.00 -16.05 8.91
CA ARG A 215 1.80 -16.12 9.74
C ARG A 215 1.37 -17.55 10.00
N ASP A 216 1.28 -18.36 8.96
CA ASP A 216 0.75 -19.72 9.05
C ASP A 216 1.71 -20.66 9.77
N GLU A 217 3.02 -20.48 9.60
CA GLU A 217 4.09 -21.12 10.39
C GLU A 217 3.96 -20.76 11.86
N TRP A 218 3.87 -19.46 12.18
CA TRP A 218 3.67 -19.03 13.57
C TRP A 218 2.38 -19.61 14.18
N LEU A 219 1.30 -19.65 13.40
CA LEU A 219 0.06 -20.29 13.84
C LEU A 219 0.25 -21.79 14.06
N GLN A 220 1.05 -22.49 13.25
CA GLN A 220 1.35 -23.92 13.46
C GLN A 220 2.12 -24.14 14.77
N ASP A 221 3.14 -23.33 15.02
CA ASP A 221 3.99 -23.46 16.20
C ASP A 221 3.23 -23.11 17.49
N ASN A 222 2.29 -22.17 17.41
CA ASN A 222 1.51 -21.71 18.56
C ASN A 222 0.14 -22.41 18.71
N LYS A 223 -0.25 -23.29 17.76
CA LYS A 223 -1.47 -24.12 17.85
C LYS A 223 -1.45 -25.07 19.05
N GLY A 224 -0.27 -25.44 19.56
CA GLY A 224 -0.10 -26.26 20.76
C GLY A 224 -0.38 -25.53 22.09
N GLY A 225 -0.36 -24.20 22.11
CA GLY A 225 -0.57 -23.39 23.33
C GLY A 225 -1.94 -22.70 23.43
N LEU A 226 -2.55 -22.38 22.28
CA LEU A 226 -3.75 -21.52 22.23
C LEU A 226 -5.07 -22.28 22.02
N THR A 227 -5.03 -23.56 21.63
CA THR A 227 -6.25 -24.37 21.45
C THR A 227 -6.91 -24.80 22.76
N GLY A 228 -6.23 -24.65 23.91
CA GLY A 228 -6.77 -24.99 25.23
C GLY A 228 -7.44 -23.84 26.01
N ARG A 229 -7.35 -22.57 25.57
CA ARG A 229 -7.80 -21.43 26.39
C ARG A 229 -8.80 -20.46 25.76
N PHE A 230 -9.07 -20.52 24.46
CA PHE A 230 -9.97 -19.54 23.80
C PHE A 230 -11.23 -20.10 23.13
N PHE A 231 -11.43 -21.43 23.10
CA PHE A 231 -12.69 -22.04 22.64
C PHE A 231 -13.55 -22.54 23.81
N GLY A 232 -13.76 -21.66 24.79
CA GLY A 232 -14.75 -21.83 25.85
C GLY A 232 -16.14 -21.36 25.39
N GLY A 233 -16.92 -22.27 24.80
CA GLY A 233 -18.37 -22.33 24.92
C GLY A 233 -19.22 -21.16 24.40
N ARG A 234 -19.76 -21.32 23.18
CA ARG A 234 -21.19 -21.10 22.90
C ARG A 234 -21.60 -21.69 21.55
N PHE A 235 -21.79 -23.01 21.53
CA PHE A 235 -22.75 -23.62 20.60
C PHE A 235 -24.15 -23.27 21.10
N TRP A 236 -24.84 -22.33 20.45
CA TRP A 236 -26.30 -22.25 20.56
C TRP A 236 -26.90 -23.20 19.52
N THR A 237 -27.17 -24.41 19.96
CA THR A 237 -28.14 -25.31 19.31
C THR A 237 -29.53 -24.70 19.42
N LYS A 238 -30.20 -24.54 18.28
CA LYS A 238 -31.64 -24.25 18.19
C LYS A 238 -32.45 -25.31 18.95
N ARG A 239 -33.43 -24.87 19.73
CA ARG A 239 -34.72 -25.54 19.92
C ARG A 239 -35.81 -24.50 19.73
#